data_AF-Q9L5B5-F1
#
_entry.id   AF-Q9L5B5-F1
#
_cell.length_a   1.000
_cell.length_b   1.000
_cell.length_c   1.000
_cell.angle_alpha   90.00
_cell.angle_beta   90.00
_cell.angle_gamma   90.00
#
_symmetry.space_group_name_H-M   'P 1'
#
loop_
_entity.id
_entity.type
_entity.pdbx_description
1 polymer ?
#
loop_
_entity_poly.entity_id
_entity_poly.type
_entity_poly.pdbx_seq_one_letter_code
_entity_poly.pdbx_strand_id
1 'polypeptide(L)'
;ILGAGFVASQPTVVRAEEAEKKAVEAKQKVDAEKYALEAKIAELEYEVQGLEKELKEIDESDSEDYIKEGLRAPLQSKLDAKKAKLSKLEELSDKIDELDAEIAKLEKDVEDFKNSDGEQAEQYLVAAKKDLDAKKAELENTEADLKKAVDEPETPAPAPAPKPAPAPAPTPEAPAPAPKPETPKTGWKQENGM
;
A
#
# COMPACT_ATOMS: atom_id res chain seq x y z
N ILE A 1 -8.25 33.14 -75.11
CA ILE A 1 -7.70 33.57 -73.80
C ILE A 1 -7.76 32.37 -72.88
N LEU A 2 -6.60 31.99 -72.35
CA LEU A 2 -6.37 30.91 -71.38
C LEU A 2 -7.16 31.17 -70.07
N GLY A 3 -7.53 30.08 -69.38
CA GLY A 3 -7.97 30.09 -67.99
C GLY A 3 -8.23 28.64 -67.56
N ALA A 4 -7.19 27.86 -67.28
CA ALA A 4 -6.54 27.73 -65.98
C ALA A 4 -7.46 27.06 -64.95
N GLY A 5 -7.05 25.86 -64.53
CA GLY A 5 -7.82 24.98 -63.66
C GLY A 5 -7.85 25.44 -62.21
N PHE A 6 -8.81 24.90 -61.48
CA PHE A 6 -8.80 24.89 -60.02
C PHE A 6 -9.20 23.49 -59.57
N VAL A 7 -8.20 22.63 -59.38
CA VAL A 7 -8.33 21.39 -58.62
C VAL A 7 -8.34 21.79 -57.15
N ALA A 8 -9.53 21.80 -56.54
CA ALA A 8 -9.65 21.81 -55.09
C ALA A 8 -9.37 20.39 -54.58
N SER A 9 -8.08 20.06 -54.46
CA SER A 9 -7.63 18.91 -53.69
C SER A 9 -7.45 19.35 -52.24
N GLN A 10 -7.89 18.48 -51.34
CA GLN A 10 -7.51 18.31 -49.93
C GLN A 10 -8.49 18.80 -48.84
N PRO A 11 -9.17 17.86 -48.16
CA PRO A 11 -9.55 17.96 -46.76
C PRO A 11 -8.55 17.26 -45.80
N THR A 12 -7.35 16.87 -46.25
CA THR A 12 -6.43 16.00 -45.48
C THR A 12 -5.52 16.73 -44.50
N VAL A 13 -5.19 18.01 -44.71
CA VAL A 13 -4.19 18.72 -43.89
C VAL A 13 -4.74 19.12 -42.51
N VAL A 14 -6.01 19.53 -42.43
CA VAL A 14 -6.65 19.97 -41.17
C VAL A 14 -6.77 18.82 -40.16
N ARG A 15 -7.01 17.59 -40.65
CA ARG A 15 -7.14 16.39 -39.81
C ARG A 15 -5.79 15.91 -39.24
N ALA A 16 -4.69 16.19 -39.91
CA ALA A 16 -3.34 15.87 -39.42
C ALA A 16 -2.91 16.84 -38.31
N GLU A 17 -3.17 18.14 -38.47
CA GLU A 17 -2.83 19.17 -37.47
C GLU A 17 -3.65 19.02 -36.17
N GLU A 18 -4.92 18.63 -36.28
CA GLU A 18 -5.79 18.36 -35.12
C GLU A 18 -5.38 17.08 -34.37
N ALA A 19 -4.88 16.06 -35.09
CA ALA A 19 -4.32 14.86 -34.50
C ALA A 19 -2.99 15.11 -33.79
N GLU A 20 -2.15 15.99 -34.35
CA GLU A 20 -0.87 16.39 -33.75
C GLU A 20 -1.07 17.20 -32.46
N LYS A 21 -2.03 18.15 -32.45
CA LYS A 21 -2.43 18.84 -31.21
C LYS A 21 -2.99 17.91 -30.14
N LYS A 22 -3.84 16.94 -30.52
CA LYS A 22 -4.34 15.93 -29.57
C LYS A 22 -3.23 15.04 -29.02
N ALA A 23 -2.24 14.67 -29.82
CA ALA A 23 -1.11 13.86 -29.38
C ALA A 23 -0.22 14.63 -28.37
N VAL A 24 0.00 15.93 -28.59
CA VAL A 24 0.76 16.79 -27.66
C VAL A 24 -0.01 17.01 -26.35
N GLU A 25 -1.32 17.27 -26.44
CA GLU A 25 -2.18 17.43 -25.24
C GLU A 25 -2.28 16.13 -24.43
N ALA A 26 -2.32 14.97 -25.11
CA ALA A 26 -2.31 13.67 -24.46
C ALA A 26 -0.98 13.40 -23.74
N LYS A 27 0.16 13.66 -24.39
CA LYS A 27 1.48 13.53 -23.74
C LYS A 27 1.60 14.43 -22.50
N GLN A 28 1.18 15.69 -22.62
CA GLN A 28 1.24 16.64 -21.51
C GLN A 28 0.34 16.24 -20.33
N LYS A 29 -0.79 15.56 -20.59
CA LYS A 29 -1.66 15.00 -19.55
C LYS A 29 -1.04 13.78 -18.87
N VAL A 30 -0.42 12.88 -19.64
CA VAL A 30 0.28 11.71 -19.09
C VAL A 30 1.44 12.15 -18.20
N ASP A 31 2.24 13.12 -18.65
CA ASP A 31 3.32 13.70 -17.85
C ASP A 31 2.76 14.32 -16.55
N ALA A 32 1.66 15.07 -16.63
CA ALA A 32 1.02 15.66 -15.45
C ALA A 32 0.48 14.62 -14.47
N GLU A 33 -0.11 13.52 -14.95
CA GLU A 33 -0.57 12.42 -14.10
C GLU A 33 0.61 11.69 -13.43
N LYS A 34 1.72 11.47 -14.15
CA LYS A 34 2.94 10.90 -13.58
C LYS A 34 3.53 11.79 -12.48
N TYR A 35 3.66 13.10 -12.73
CA TYR A 35 4.10 14.05 -11.71
C TYR A 35 3.17 14.12 -10.50
N ALA A 36 1.85 14.06 -10.71
CA ALA A 36 0.89 14.04 -9.62
C ALA A 36 1.04 12.78 -8.76
N LEU A 37 1.38 11.65 -9.37
CA LEU A 37 1.60 10.39 -8.67
C LEU A 37 2.88 10.40 -7.85
N GLU A 38 3.97 10.88 -8.45
CA GLU A 38 5.26 11.08 -7.79
C GLU A 38 5.13 12.01 -6.58
N ALA A 39 4.34 13.08 -6.72
CA ALA A 39 4.04 13.99 -5.61
C ALA A 39 3.27 13.31 -4.47
N LYS A 40 2.29 12.44 -4.79
CA LYS A 40 1.54 11.69 -3.76
C LYS A 40 2.41 10.65 -3.05
N ILE A 41 3.31 9.98 -3.76
CA ILE A 41 4.30 9.08 -3.15
C ILE A 41 5.21 9.87 -2.19
N ALA A 42 5.77 11.00 -2.64
CA ALA A 42 6.62 11.84 -1.80
C ALA A 42 5.89 12.40 -0.56
N GLU A 43 4.60 12.75 -0.69
CA GLU A 43 3.77 13.16 0.44
C GLU A 43 3.60 12.02 1.45
N LEU A 44 3.32 10.79 0.99
CA LEU A 44 3.21 9.62 1.85
C LEU A 44 4.52 9.30 2.57
N GLU A 45 5.66 9.36 1.87
CA GLU A 45 6.99 9.18 2.47
C GLU A 45 7.24 10.20 3.58
N TYR A 46 6.91 11.47 3.35
CA TYR A 46 7.05 12.53 4.34
C TYR A 46 6.18 12.28 5.58
N GLU A 47 4.93 11.88 5.39
CA GLU A 47 4.03 11.54 6.50
C GLU A 47 4.50 10.30 7.28
N VAL A 48 5.02 9.28 6.60
CA VAL A 48 5.63 8.10 7.22
C VAL A 48 6.80 8.52 8.11
N GLN A 49 7.73 9.33 7.59
CA GLN A 49 8.87 9.84 8.38
C GLN A 49 8.42 10.69 9.57
N GLY A 50 7.38 11.51 9.39
CA GLY A 50 6.79 12.31 10.47
C GLY A 50 6.23 11.43 11.59
N LEU A 51 5.46 10.40 11.25
CA LEU A 51 4.89 9.46 12.22
C LEU A 51 5.96 8.62 12.92
N GLU A 52 7.00 8.17 12.20
CA GLU A 52 8.12 7.45 12.80
C GLU A 52 8.85 8.32 13.85
N LYS A 53 9.03 9.59 13.53
CA LYS A 53 9.63 10.55 14.45
C LYS A 53 8.75 10.79 15.68
N GLU A 54 7.45 11.00 15.49
CA GLU A 54 6.50 11.21 16.59
C GLU A 54 6.42 9.98 17.52
N LEU A 55 6.37 8.77 16.96
CA LEU A 55 6.42 7.52 17.73
C LEU A 55 7.71 7.40 18.55
N LYS A 56 8.85 7.80 17.97
CA LYS A 56 10.13 7.82 18.68
C LYS A 56 10.14 8.84 19.82
N GLU A 57 9.61 10.05 19.61
CA GLU A 57 9.50 11.07 20.65
C GLU A 57 8.58 10.62 21.80
N ILE A 58 7.49 9.89 21.49
CA ILE A 58 6.62 9.29 22.51
C ILE A 58 7.38 8.25 23.34
N ASP A 59 8.13 7.36 22.68
CA ASP A 59 8.92 6.33 23.34
C ASP A 59 9.99 6.94 24.28
N GLU A 60 10.64 8.02 23.85
CA GLU A 60 11.68 8.75 24.59
C GLU A 60 11.13 9.72 25.65
N SER A 61 9.81 10.01 25.67
CA SER A 61 9.22 10.92 26.65
C SER A 61 9.27 10.39 28.08
N ASP A 62 9.24 11.27 29.09
CA ASP A 62 9.13 10.87 30.50
C ASP A 62 7.69 10.51 30.92
N SER A 63 6.77 10.38 29.97
CA SER A 63 5.36 10.07 30.23
C SER A 63 5.20 8.65 30.79
N GLU A 64 4.12 8.42 31.54
CA GLU A 64 3.78 7.10 32.06
C GLU A 64 3.45 6.12 30.91
N ASP A 65 3.81 4.85 31.05
CA ASP A 65 3.68 3.83 29.99
C ASP A 65 2.26 3.71 29.42
N TYR A 66 1.23 3.85 30.26
CA TYR A 66 -0.16 3.78 29.80
C TYR A 66 -0.57 4.99 28.94
N ILE A 67 0.04 6.16 29.17
CA ILE A 67 -0.17 7.36 28.34
C ILE A 67 0.56 7.18 27.00
N LYS A 68 1.81 6.70 27.04
CA LYS A 68 2.59 6.39 25.85
C LYS A 68 1.86 5.41 24.94
N GLU A 69 1.39 4.29 25.48
CA GLU A 69 0.70 3.26 24.70
C GLU A 69 -0.62 3.79 24.10
N GLY A 70 -1.38 4.60 24.84
CA GLY A 70 -2.61 5.22 24.36
C GLY A 70 -2.41 6.17 23.16
N LEU A 71 -1.24 6.80 23.06
CA LEU A 71 -0.85 7.65 21.93
C LEU A 71 -0.16 6.84 20.81
N ARG A 72 0.67 5.87 21.19
CA ARG A 72 1.46 5.04 20.27
C ARG A 72 0.57 4.16 19.41
N ALA A 73 -0.40 3.46 20.00
CA ALA A 73 -1.25 2.51 19.29
C ALA A 73 -1.98 3.12 18.06
N PRO A 74 -2.68 4.27 18.16
CA PRO A 74 -3.33 4.87 17.00
C PRO A 74 -2.33 5.41 15.96
N LEU A 75 -1.20 5.98 16.38
CA LEU A 75 -0.17 6.48 15.45
C LEU A 75 0.53 5.33 14.72
N GLN A 76 0.81 4.23 15.41
CA GLN A 76 1.39 3.02 14.81
C GLN A 76 0.42 2.43 13.78
N SER A 77 -0.88 2.34 14.09
CA SER A 77 -1.88 1.86 13.14
C SER A 77 -1.94 2.74 11.88
N LYS A 78 -1.83 4.07 12.03
CA LYS A 78 -1.76 4.99 10.88
C LYS A 78 -0.46 4.82 10.09
N LEU A 79 0.67 4.65 10.77
CA LEU A 79 1.97 4.40 10.15
C LEU A 79 1.94 3.12 9.30
N ASP A 80 1.39 2.04 9.86
CA ASP A 80 1.30 0.75 9.16
C ASP A 80 0.41 0.84 7.93
N ALA A 81 -0.72 1.57 8.02
CA ALA A 81 -1.61 1.82 6.88
C ALA A 81 -0.91 2.59 5.75
N LYS A 82 -0.16 3.66 6.11
CA LYS A 82 0.59 4.47 5.16
C LYS A 82 1.73 3.69 4.51
N LYS A 83 2.50 2.93 5.30
CA LYS A 83 3.56 2.05 4.79
C LYS A 83 3.01 1.00 3.83
N ALA A 84 1.89 0.37 4.16
CA ALA A 84 1.25 -0.61 3.28
C ALA A 84 0.81 0.03 1.96
N LYS A 85 0.24 1.24 2.00
CA LYS A 85 -0.12 1.99 0.79
C LYS A 85 1.10 2.37 -0.03
N LEU A 86 2.15 2.89 0.62
CA LEU A 86 3.41 3.27 -0.04
C LEU A 86 4.04 2.06 -0.76
N SER A 87 4.22 0.94 -0.06
CA SER A 87 4.78 -0.28 -0.67
C SER A 87 3.96 -0.80 -1.85
N LYS A 88 2.63 -0.73 -1.78
CA LYS A 88 1.75 -1.11 -2.90
C LYS A 88 1.94 -0.19 -4.11
N LEU A 89 2.14 1.12 -3.89
CA LEU A 89 2.39 2.08 -4.97
C LEU A 89 3.75 1.87 -5.61
N GLU A 90 4.79 1.65 -4.81
CA GLU A 90 6.14 1.34 -5.28
C GLU A 90 6.15 0.05 -6.12
N GLU A 91 5.55 -1.04 -5.62
CA GLU A 91 5.49 -2.32 -6.33
C GLU A 91 4.78 -2.21 -7.70
N LEU A 92 3.66 -1.47 -7.75
CA LEU A 92 2.94 -1.24 -9.01
C LEU A 92 3.73 -0.35 -9.97
N SER A 93 4.45 0.65 -9.45
CA SER A 93 5.34 1.50 -10.26
C SER A 93 6.50 0.71 -10.86
N ASP A 94 7.17 -0.12 -10.06
CA ASP A 94 8.27 -0.97 -10.53
C ASP A 94 7.79 -1.95 -11.61
N LYS A 95 6.59 -2.52 -11.44
CA LYS A 95 5.99 -3.41 -12.43
C LYS A 95 5.68 -2.70 -13.76
N ILE A 96 5.25 -1.44 -13.71
CA ILE A 96 5.02 -0.62 -14.91
C ILE A 96 6.34 -0.41 -15.67
N ASP A 97 7.41 -0.04 -14.97
CA ASP A 97 8.73 0.14 -15.59
C ASP A 97 9.26 -1.15 -16.24
N GLU A 98 9.02 -2.30 -15.60
CA GLU A 98 9.37 -3.61 -16.19
C GLU A 98 8.55 -3.92 -17.44
N LEU A 99 7.23 -3.69 -17.41
CA LEU A 99 6.34 -3.91 -18.55
C LEU A 99 6.69 -2.97 -19.72
N ASP A 100 7.00 -1.71 -19.47
CA ASP A 100 7.45 -0.77 -20.49
C ASP A 100 8.75 -1.24 -21.17
N ALA A 101 9.69 -1.77 -20.39
CA ALA A 101 10.94 -2.33 -20.92
C ALA A 101 10.70 -3.60 -21.76
N GLU A 102 9.77 -4.48 -21.36
CA GLU A 102 9.37 -5.65 -22.14
C GLU A 102 8.65 -5.27 -23.44
N ILE A 103 7.73 -4.31 -23.38
CA ILE A 103 7.02 -3.77 -24.54
C ILE A 103 8.02 -3.18 -25.53
N ALA A 104 8.99 -2.38 -25.08
CA ALA A 104 10.01 -1.81 -25.97
C ALA A 104 10.85 -2.88 -26.70
N LYS A 105 11.17 -4.00 -26.02
CA LYS A 105 11.86 -5.13 -26.66
C LYS A 105 10.96 -5.82 -27.69
N LEU A 106 9.70 -6.08 -27.35
CA LEU A 106 8.74 -6.70 -28.27
C LEU A 106 8.44 -5.82 -29.49
N GLU A 107 8.36 -4.50 -29.32
CA GLU A 107 8.20 -3.56 -30.44
C GLU A 107 9.40 -3.63 -31.39
N LYS A 108 10.61 -3.73 -30.84
CA LYS A 108 11.83 -3.95 -31.62
C LYS A 108 11.81 -5.29 -32.34
N ASP A 109 11.42 -6.37 -31.67
CA ASP A 109 11.31 -7.71 -32.27
C ASP A 109 10.27 -7.73 -33.40
N VAL A 110 9.12 -7.07 -33.21
CA VAL A 110 8.09 -6.90 -34.24
C VAL A 110 8.64 -6.16 -35.46
N GLU A 111 9.44 -5.11 -35.26
CA GLU A 111 10.09 -4.38 -36.35
C GLU A 111 11.14 -5.24 -37.07
N ASP A 112 11.98 -5.95 -36.32
CA ASP A 112 13.02 -6.81 -36.86
C ASP A 112 12.42 -7.99 -37.67
N PHE A 113 11.36 -8.63 -37.18
CA PHE A 113 10.65 -9.69 -37.92
C PHE A 113 9.92 -9.17 -39.16
N LYS A 114 9.37 -7.96 -39.11
CA LYS A 114 8.71 -7.33 -40.27
C LYS A 114 9.69 -7.02 -41.41
N ASN A 115 10.95 -6.76 -41.07
CA ASN A 115 12.02 -6.48 -42.03
C ASN A 115 12.82 -7.73 -42.43
N SER A 116 12.42 -8.92 -41.97
CA SER A 116 13.12 -10.17 -42.21
C SER A 116 12.47 -10.98 -43.34
N ASP A 117 13.28 -11.47 -44.28
CA ASP A 117 12.85 -12.38 -45.36
C ASP A 117 12.95 -13.87 -44.96
N GLY A 118 13.05 -14.18 -43.66
CA GLY A 118 13.17 -15.55 -43.17
C GLY A 118 11.88 -16.37 -43.36
N GLU A 119 11.99 -17.66 -43.70
CA GLU A 119 10.84 -18.58 -43.92
C GLU A 119 9.82 -18.62 -42.77
N GLN A 120 10.25 -18.34 -41.54
CA GLN A 120 9.39 -18.32 -40.36
C GLN A 120 9.13 -16.91 -39.78
N ALA A 121 9.64 -15.86 -40.43
CA ALA A 121 9.53 -14.49 -39.95
C ALA A 121 8.07 -14.06 -39.76
N GLU A 122 7.16 -14.47 -40.65
CA GLU A 122 5.73 -14.20 -40.50
C GLU A 122 5.11 -14.84 -39.26
N GLN A 123 5.51 -16.07 -38.92
CA GLN A 123 4.99 -16.75 -37.72
C GLN A 123 5.49 -16.08 -36.44
N TYR A 124 6.79 -15.74 -36.39
CA TYR A 124 7.37 -15.01 -35.26
C TYR A 124 6.78 -13.60 -35.13
N LEU A 125 6.50 -12.91 -36.25
CA LEU A 125 5.84 -11.62 -36.25
C LEU A 125 4.42 -11.70 -35.65
N VAL A 126 3.66 -12.73 -36.01
CA VAL A 126 2.30 -12.95 -35.47
C VAL A 126 2.37 -13.24 -33.97
N ALA A 127 3.32 -14.07 -33.52
CA ALA A 127 3.53 -14.36 -32.11
C ALA A 127 3.95 -13.10 -31.32
N ALA A 128 4.97 -12.38 -31.79
CA ALA A 128 5.48 -11.17 -31.14
C ALA A 128 4.40 -10.07 -31.04
N LYS A 129 3.56 -9.90 -32.07
CA LYS A 129 2.41 -8.97 -32.00
C LYS A 129 1.39 -9.39 -30.95
N LYS A 130 1.07 -10.68 -30.87
CA LYS A 130 0.14 -11.19 -29.87
C LYS A 130 0.66 -10.97 -28.45
N ASP A 131 1.95 -11.22 -28.23
CA ASP A 131 2.60 -11.00 -26.93
C ASP A 131 2.67 -9.50 -26.61
N LEU A 132 2.96 -8.65 -27.59
CA LEU A 132 2.93 -7.19 -27.45
C LEU A 132 1.55 -6.68 -27.04
N ASP A 133 0.48 -7.15 -27.70
CA ASP A 133 -0.89 -6.78 -27.36
C ASP A 133 -1.27 -7.23 -25.93
N ALA A 134 -0.85 -8.44 -25.55
CA ALA A 134 -1.07 -8.95 -24.19
C ALA A 134 -0.33 -8.12 -23.13
N LYS A 135 0.93 -7.74 -23.39
CA LYS A 135 1.73 -6.92 -22.47
C LYS A 135 1.22 -5.49 -22.36
N LYS A 136 0.76 -4.89 -23.46
CA LYS A 136 0.08 -3.58 -23.44
C LYS A 136 -1.21 -3.61 -22.63
N ALA A 137 -1.99 -4.69 -22.72
CA ALA A 137 -3.17 -4.86 -21.89
C ALA A 137 -2.81 -5.07 -20.40
N GLU A 138 -1.71 -5.76 -20.10
CA GLU A 138 -1.22 -5.90 -18.72
C GLU A 138 -0.75 -4.55 -18.14
N LEU A 139 -0.06 -3.73 -18.96
CA LEU A 139 0.34 -2.37 -18.60
C LEU A 139 -0.87 -1.51 -18.26
N GLU A 140 -1.88 -1.45 -19.15
CA GLU A 140 -3.10 -0.66 -18.93
C GLU A 140 -3.83 -1.06 -17.63
N ASN A 141 -3.92 -2.36 -17.34
CA ASN A 141 -4.52 -2.83 -16.09
C ASN A 141 -3.67 -2.44 -14.87
N THR A 142 -2.34 -2.52 -14.97
CA THR A 142 -1.43 -2.16 -13.87
C THR A 142 -1.47 -0.65 -13.59
N GLU A 143 -1.53 0.19 -14.62
CA GLU A 143 -1.74 1.64 -14.49
C GLU A 143 -3.10 1.97 -13.85
N ALA A 144 -4.16 1.25 -14.22
CA ALA A 144 -5.48 1.40 -13.61
C ALA A 144 -5.47 0.99 -12.13
N ASP A 145 -4.81 -0.12 -11.78
CA ASP A 145 -4.63 -0.56 -10.40
C ASP A 145 -3.80 0.43 -9.58
N LEU A 146 -2.75 1.02 -10.17
CA LEU A 146 -1.95 2.07 -9.55
C LEU A 146 -2.82 3.30 -9.26
N LYS A 147 -3.60 3.78 -10.25
CA LYS A 147 -4.52 4.91 -10.06
C LYS A 147 -5.55 4.62 -8.98
N LYS A 148 -6.09 3.41 -8.94
CA LYS A 148 -7.02 2.97 -7.89
C LYS A 148 -6.34 2.92 -6.52
N ALA A 149 -5.12 2.38 -6.41
CA ALA A 149 -4.37 2.32 -5.16
C ALA A 149 -4.05 3.72 -4.62
N VAL A 150 -3.78 4.67 -5.52
CA VAL A 150 -3.60 6.09 -5.18
C VAL A 150 -4.87 6.68 -4.54
N ASP A 151 -6.03 6.42 -5.13
CA ASP A 151 -7.33 6.95 -4.65
C ASP A 151 -7.95 6.10 -3.52
N GLU A 152 -7.39 4.93 -3.23
CA GLU A 152 -7.85 4.03 -2.18
C GLU A 152 -7.69 4.71 -0.81
N PRO A 153 -8.76 4.80 0.00
CA PRO A 153 -8.67 5.37 1.34
C PRO A 153 -7.74 4.52 2.20
N GLU A 154 -7.03 5.18 3.10
CA GLU A 154 -6.14 4.52 4.06
C GLU A 154 -6.98 3.77 5.10
N THR A 155 -7.39 2.56 4.75
CA THR A 155 -8.00 1.65 5.72
C THR A 155 -6.87 1.02 6.52
N PRO A 156 -6.82 1.21 7.85
CA PRO A 156 -5.84 0.51 8.65
C PRO A 156 -6.04 -1.00 8.48
N ALA A 157 -4.94 -1.74 8.40
CA ALA A 157 -4.98 -3.18 8.58
C ALA A 157 -5.78 -3.49 9.86
N PRO A 158 -6.65 -4.52 9.88
CA PRO A 158 -7.42 -4.85 11.06
C PRO A 158 -6.47 -4.96 12.25
N ALA A 159 -6.70 -4.13 13.27
CA ALA A 159 -5.84 -4.06 14.44
C ALA A 159 -5.63 -5.49 15.00
N PRO A 160 -4.40 -5.85 15.40
CA PRO A 160 -4.15 -7.13 16.05
C PRO A 160 -5.12 -7.27 17.22
N ALA A 161 -5.81 -8.42 17.30
CA ALA A 161 -6.79 -8.68 18.33
C ALA A 161 -6.20 -8.33 19.72
N PRO A 162 -6.97 -7.67 20.59
CA PRO A 162 -6.47 -7.24 21.89
C PRO A 162 -5.83 -8.43 22.60
N LYS A 163 -4.60 -8.23 23.09
CA LYS A 163 -3.89 -9.24 23.87
C LYS A 163 -4.81 -9.67 25.03
N PRO A 164 -5.02 -10.98 25.27
CA PRO A 164 -5.84 -11.44 26.38
C PRO A 164 -5.38 -10.76 27.67
N ALA A 165 -6.34 -10.23 28.43
CA ALA A 165 -6.04 -9.61 29.72
C ALA A 165 -5.24 -10.60 30.58
N PRO A 166 -4.18 -10.16 31.28
CA PRO A 166 -3.44 -11.03 32.19
C PRO A 166 -4.43 -11.66 33.19
N ALA A 167 -4.33 -12.97 33.38
CA ALA A 167 -5.17 -13.68 34.33
C ALA A 167 -5.07 -13.01 35.71
N PRO A 168 -6.19 -12.84 36.44
CA PRO A 168 -6.16 -12.24 37.76
C PRO A 168 -5.16 -12.98 38.65
N ALA A 169 -4.28 -12.23 39.30
CA ALA A 169 -3.31 -12.79 40.24
C ALA A 169 -4.07 -13.62 41.31
N PRO A 170 -3.56 -14.79 41.70
CA PRO A 170 -4.19 -15.60 42.74
C PRO A 170 -4.32 -14.75 44.01
N THR A 171 -5.54 -14.65 44.52
CA THR A 171 -5.84 -14.03 45.81
C THR A 171 -4.94 -14.66 46.87
N PRO A 172 -4.22 -13.86 47.69
CA PRO A 172 -3.49 -14.41 48.82
C PRO A 172 -4.43 -15.23 49.70
N GLU A 173 -4.11 -16.49 49.97
CA GLU A 173 -4.83 -17.28 50.97
C GLU A 173 -4.78 -16.53 52.30
N ALA A 174 -5.94 -16.32 52.91
CA ALA A 174 -6.02 -15.79 54.26
C ALA A 174 -5.24 -16.73 55.20
N PRO A 175 -4.42 -16.20 56.11
CA PRO A 175 -3.69 -17.05 57.06
C PRO A 175 -4.68 -17.88 57.87
N ALA A 176 -4.36 -19.17 58.03
CA ALA A 176 -5.20 -20.12 58.76
C ALA A 176 -5.57 -19.57 60.16
N PRO A 177 -6.84 -19.71 60.60
CA PRO A 177 -7.25 -19.22 61.91
C PRO A 177 -6.45 -19.92 63.02
N ALA A 178 -5.91 -19.13 63.94
CA ALA A 178 -5.14 -19.62 65.08
C ALA A 178 -5.97 -20.62 65.93
N PRO A 179 -5.35 -21.70 66.45
CA PRO A 179 -6.05 -22.68 67.26
C PRO A 179 -6.64 -22.06 68.52
N LYS A 180 -7.89 -22.42 68.81
CA LYS A 180 -8.67 -22.01 69.99
C LYS A 180 -7.95 -22.47 71.27
N PRO A 181 -7.82 -21.62 72.30
CA PRO A 181 -7.25 -22.04 73.58
C PRO A 181 -8.18 -23.06 74.26
N GLU A 182 -7.65 -24.24 74.56
CA GLU A 182 -8.33 -25.23 75.41
C GLU A 182 -8.32 -24.76 76.87
N THR A 183 -9.50 -24.68 77.47
CA THR A 183 -9.67 -24.44 78.90
C THR A 183 -9.11 -25.62 79.70
N PRO A 184 -8.21 -25.42 80.68
CA PRO A 184 -7.75 -26.52 81.53
C PRO A 184 -8.87 -26.97 82.47
N LYS A 185 -9.11 -28.29 82.53
CA LYS A 185 -9.90 -28.93 83.60
C LYS A 185 -9.16 -28.76 84.93
N THR A 186 -9.54 -27.77 85.72
CA THR A 186 -9.25 -27.74 87.16
C THR A 186 -10.32 -28.53 87.89
N GLY A 187 -10.02 -29.79 88.19
CA GLY A 187 -10.73 -30.53 89.22
C GLY A 187 -10.16 -30.18 90.58
N TRP A 188 -10.93 -29.49 91.43
CA TRP A 188 -10.79 -29.56 92.88
C TRP A 188 -12.17 -29.43 93.55
N LYS A 189 -12.46 -30.45 94.35
CA LYS A 189 -13.61 -30.63 95.25
C LYS A 189 -13.57 -29.59 96.37
N GLN A 190 -14.68 -28.91 96.67
CA GLN A 190 -15.02 -28.46 98.02
C GLN A 190 -16.47 -27.96 98.09
N GLU A 191 -17.35 -28.71 98.76
CA GLU A 191 -18.47 -28.21 99.61
C GLU A 191 -19.03 -29.44 100.36
N ASN A 192 -18.58 -29.64 101.61
CA ASN A 192 -19.31 -29.37 102.86
C ASN A 192 -20.60 -30.18 103.02
N GLY A 193 -20.50 -31.24 103.83
CA GLY A 193 -21.57 -31.72 104.69
C GLY A 193 -21.07 -31.69 106.14
N MET A 194 -21.84 -30.98 106.99
CA MET A 194 -21.76 -30.85 108.47
C MET A 194 -20.70 -29.91 109.04
#